data_AF-A0A7K2XFF5-F1
#
_entry.id   AF-A0A7K2XFF5-F1
#
_cell.length_a   1.000
_cell.length_b   1.000
_cell.length_c   1.000
_cell.angle_alpha   90.00
_cell.angle_beta   90.00
_cell.angle_gamma   90.00
#
_symmetry.space_group_name_H-M   'P 1'
#
loop_
_entity.id
_entity.type
_entity.pdbx_description
1 polymer ?
#
loop_
_entity_poly.entity_id
_entity_poly.type
_entity_poly.pdbx_seq_one_letter_code
_entity_poly.pdbx_strand_id
1 'polypeptide(L)'
;LAAGDPTARRDRLAHPYAPAELERILAVLGRLLTARETVLAVNEEYIASAARSDAARTAPPFRLQGSYRTMNRIAARISPAMNDAELAAVIDDHYTAEAQTLTTEAEANLLRLAELR
;
A
#
# COMPACT_ATOMS: atom_id res chain seq x y z
N LEU A 1 10.86 -2.98 15.55
CA LEU A 1 10.81 -1.68 16.27
C LEU A 1 11.29 -0.57 15.35
N ALA A 2 12.49 -0.70 14.79
CA ALA A 2 12.97 0.11 13.69
C ALA A 2 13.53 -0.81 12.60
N ALA A 3 13.21 -0.51 11.34
CA ALA A 3 13.70 -1.29 10.21
C ALA A 3 15.23 -1.12 10.10
N GLY A 4 15.98 -2.23 10.08
CA GLY A 4 17.43 -2.21 9.91
C GLY A 4 18.24 -1.83 11.16
N ASP A 5 17.62 -1.62 12.32
CA ASP A 5 18.32 -1.28 13.57
C ASP A 5 18.24 -2.44 14.59
N PRO A 6 19.33 -3.20 14.79
CA PRO A 6 19.37 -4.30 15.76
C PRO A 6 19.41 -3.83 17.22
N THR A 7 19.68 -2.54 17.47
CA THR A 7 19.77 -1.95 18.80
C THR A 7 18.42 -1.49 19.34
N ALA A 8 17.38 -1.45 18.50
CA ALA A 8 16.03 -1.07 18.90
C ALA A 8 15.43 -2.09 19.86
N ARG A 9 15.05 -1.66 21.07
CA ARG A 9 14.51 -2.51 22.13
C ARG A 9 13.20 -1.96 22.71
N ARG A 10 12.26 -2.85 23.06
CA ARG A 10 10.90 -2.50 23.53
C ARG A 10 10.93 -1.81 24.91
N ASP A 11 11.91 -2.16 25.73
CA ASP A 11 12.14 -1.68 27.10
C ASP A 11 12.96 -0.38 27.17
N ARG A 12 13.40 0.17 26.03
CA ARG A 12 14.19 1.42 25.93
C ARG A 12 13.48 2.54 25.18
N LEU A 13 12.16 2.49 25.12
CA LEU A 13 11.37 3.58 24.54
C LEU A 13 11.41 4.80 25.45
N ALA A 14 11.56 6.00 24.87
CA ALA A 14 11.55 7.26 25.62
C ALA A 14 10.25 7.47 26.42
N HIS A 15 9.14 6.97 25.87
CA HIS A 15 7.88 6.81 26.59
C HIS A 15 7.58 5.31 26.75
N PRO A 16 7.51 4.78 27.98
CA PRO A 16 7.17 3.39 28.19
C PRO A 16 5.68 3.16 27.94
N TYR A 17 5.35 2.16 27.12
CA TYR A 17 3.99 1.72 26.88
C TYR A 17 3.73 0.40 27.62
N ALA A 18 2.48 0.17 28.04
CA ALA A 18 2.08 -1.15 28.49
C ALA A 18 2.27 -2.17 27.35
N PRO A 19 2.67 -3.44 27.63
CA PRO A 19 2.97 -4.41 26.57
C PRO A 19 1.87 -4.56 25.52
N ALA A 20 0.60 -4.67 25.95
CA ALA A 20 -0.55 -4.79 25.05
C ALA A 20 -0.81 -3.52 24.22
N GLU A 21 -0.43 -2.35 24.71
CA GLU A 21 -0.52 -1.10 23.94
C GLU A 21 0.58 -1.01 22.90
N LEU A 22 1.82 -1.34 23.28
CA LEU A 22 2.96 -1.37 22.37
C LEU A 22 2.71 -2.34 21.21
N GLU A 23 2.15 -3.51 21.48
CA GLU A 23 1.81 -4.49 20.44
C GLU A 23 0.81 -3.93 19.43
N ARG A 24 -0.22 -3.21 19.87
CA ARG A 24 -1.18 -2.55 18.97
C ARG A 24 -0.54 -1.44 18.14
N ILE A 25 0.36 -0.64 18.73
CA ILE A 25 1.10 0.39 17.99
C ILE A 25 1.96 -0.25 16.90
N LEU A 26 2.75 -1.27 17.25
CA LEU A 26 3.62 -1.96 16.30
C LEU A 26 2.81 -2.69 15.22
N ALA A 27 1.64 -3.23 15.57
CA ALA A 27 0.73 -3.83 14.61
C ALA A 27 0.28 -2.83 13.55
N VAL A 28 -0.18 -1.63 13.95
CA VAL A 28 -0.57 -0.58 13.01
C VAL A 28 0.62 -0.12 12.16
N LEU A 29 1.77 0.14 12.78
CA LEU A 29 2.97 0.57 12.06
C LEU A 29 3.40 -0.47 11.02
N GLY A 30 3.45 -1.76 11.38
CA GLY A 30 3.77 -2.84 10.45
C GLY A 30 2.83 -2.89 9.25
N ARG A 31 1.51 -2.80 9.49
CA ARG A 31 0.49 -2.79 8.43
C ARG A 31 0.61 -1.57 7.52
N LEU A 32 0.94 -0.40 8.06
CA LEU A 32 1.21 0.81 7.28
C LEU A 32 2.43 0.65 6.38
N LEU A 33 3.48 -0.04 6.84
CA LEU A 33 4.66 -0.31 6.01
C LEU A 33 4.30 -1.22 4.83
N THR A 34 3.55 -2.31 5.08
CA THR A 34 3.10 -3.23 4.02
C THR A 34 2.19 -2.53 3.00
N ALA A 35 1.21 -1.74 3.46
CA ALA A 35 0.37 -0.96 2.55
C ALA A 35 1.19 0.04 1.72
N ARG A 36 2.19 0.69 2.33
CA ARG A 36 3.07 1.62 1.64
C ARG A 36 3.88 0.96 0.53
N GLU A 37 4.36 -0.27 0.72
CA GLU A 37 5.07 -1.01 -0.34
C GLU A 37 4.22 -1.15 -1.59
N THR A 38 2.95 -1.51 -1.44
CA THR A 38 2.02 -1.57 -2.57
C THR A 38 1.78 -0.20 -3.21
N VAL A 39 1.53 0.84 -2.39
CA VAL A 39 1.29 2.20 -2.90
C VAL A 39 2.50 2.72 -3.69
N LEU A 40 3.72 2.44 -3.23
CA LEU A 40 4.94 2.84 -3.93
C LEU A 40 5.11 2.08 -5.25
N ALA A 41 4.86 0.77 -5.27
CA ALA A 41 4.93 -0.04 -6.50
C ALA A 41 3.92 0.46 -7.56
N VAL A 42 2.69 0.78 -7.14
CA VAL A 42 1.68 1.37 -8.05
C VAL A 42 2.12 2.74 -8.56
N ASN A 43 2.73 3.58 -7.72
CA ASN A 43 3.24 4.88 -8.15
C ASN A 43 4.36 4.75 -9.19
N GLU A 44 5.28 3.82 -8.97
CA GLU A 44 6.39 3.55 -9.88
C GLU A 44 5.87 3.10 -11.26
N GLU A 45 4.93 2.14 -11.28
CA GLU A 45 4.31 1.69 -12.52
C GLU A 45 3.52 2.81 -13.21
N TYR A 46 2.79 3.63 -12.46
CA TYR A 46 2.09 4.79 -13.01
C TYR A 46 3.05 5.76 -13.71
N ILE A 47 4.16 6.12 -13.05
CA ILE A 47 5.18 7.03 -13.61
C ILE A 47 5.81 6.39 -14.86
N ALA A 48 6.17 5.11 -14.79
CA ALA A 48 6.76 4.38 -15.91
C ALA A 48 5.82 4.30 -17.12
N SER A 49 4.53 4.06 -16.87
CA SER A 49 3.51 4.02 -17.92
C SER A 49 3.28 5.43 -18.50
N ALA A 50 3.15 6.46 -17.66
CA ALA A 50 2.95 7.84 -18.11
C ALA A 50 4.12 8.38 -18.95
N ALA A 51 5.36 7.95 -18.66
CA ALA A 51 6.55 8.36 -19.41
C ALA A 51 6.68 7.71 -20.80
N ARG A 52 5.89 6.66 -21.09
CA ARG A 52 5.93 5.96 -22.38
C ARG A 52 4.97 6.62 -23.37
N SER A 53 5.40 6.89 -24.60
CA SER A 53 4.52 7.34 -25.68
C SER A 53 3.64 6.21 -26.19
N ASP A 54 2.44 6.50 -26.67
CA ASP A 54 1.52 5.48 -27.20
C ASP A 54 2.14 4.62 -28.30
N ALA A 55 2.93 5.21 -29.20
CA ALA A 55 3.63 4.50 -30.28
C ALA A 55 4.68 3.48 -29.79
N ALA A 56 5.16 3.61 -28.55
CA ALA A 56 6.17 2.75 -27.95
C ALA A 56 5.60 1.77 -26.91
N ARG A 57 4.27 1.77 -26.69
CA ARG A 57 3.64 0.88 -25.70
C ARG A 57 3.56 -0.55 -26.23
N THR A 58 3.84 -1.49 -25.33
CA THR A 58 3.70 -2.95 -25.52
C THR A 58 2.55 -3.53 -24.70
N ALA A 59 1.92 -2.70 -23.86
CA ALA A 59 0.81 -3.05 -22.97
C ALA A 59 -0.12 -1.83 -22.83
N PRO A 60 -1.39 -2.03 -22.41
CA PRO A 60 -2.31 -0.93 -22.11
C PRO A 60 -1.73 0.05 -21.08
N PRO A 61 -2.17 1.32 -21.07
CA PRO A 61 -1.71 2.29 -20.09
C PRO A 61 -2.16 1.90 -18.67
N PHE A 62 -1.23 2.05 -17.73
CA PHE A 62 -1.50 1.90 -16.30
C PHE A 62 -1.85 3.27 -15.70
N ARG A 63 -2.98 3.33 -15.02
CA ARG A 63 -3.69 4.53 -14.58
C ARG A 63 -4.03 4.54 -13.09
N LEU A 64 -3.91 3.42 -12.39
CA LEU A 64 -4.05 3.40 -10.93
C LEU A 64 -2.96 4.25 -10.27
N GLN A 65 -3.30 4.94 -9.19
CA GLN A 65 -2.47 5.96 -8.56
C GLN A 65 -1.93 5.53 -7.20
N GLY A 66 -0.60 5.58 -7.07
CA GLY A 66 0.11 5.42 -5.80
C GLY A 66 0.47 6.75 -5.14
N SER A 67 -0.51 7.51 -4.62
CA SER A 67 -0.25 8.84 -4.04
C SER A 67 -0.30 8.87 -2.51
N TYR A 68 0.15 9.98 -1.89
CA TYR A 68 -0.08 10.19 -0.45
C TYR A 68 -1.59 10.20 -0.10
N ARG A 69 -2.46 10.61 -1.04
CA ARG A 69 -3.92 10.57 -0.84
C ARG A 69 -4.45 9.14 -0.91
N THR A 70 -3.90 8.31 -1.78
CA THR A 70 -4.13 6.85 -1.82
C THR A 70 -3.75 6.25 -0.47
N MET A 71 -2.53 6.55 0.02
CA MET A 71 -2.07 6.07 1.32
C MET A 71 -2.96 6.54 2.48
N ASN A 72 -3.37 7.81 2.51
CA ASN A 72 -4.25 8.33 3.56
C ASN A 72 -5.61 7.61 3.58
N ARG A 73 -6.19 7.34 2.41
CA ARG A 73 -7.46 6.60 2.29
C ARG A 73 -7.33 5.16 2.80
N ILE A 74 -6.22 4.48 2.52
CA ILE A 74 -5.93 3.12 3.03
C ILE A 74 -5.67 3.14 4.54
N ALA A 75 -4.82 4.05 5.00
CA ALA A 75 -4.44 4.17 6.41
C ALA A 75 -5.63 4.41 7.34
N ALA A 76 -6.62 5.19 6.91
CA ALA A 76 -7.84 5.44 7.66
C ALA A 76 -8.67 4.17 7.97
N ARG A 77 -8.44 3.09 7.23
CA ARG A 77 -9.14 1.80 7.39
C ARG A 77 -8.31 0.78 8.18
N ILE A 78 -7.04 1.03 8.45
CA ILE A 78 -6.15 0.06 9.13
C ILE A 78 -6.46 0.01 10.62
N SER A 79 -6.59 -1.22 11.15
CA SER A 79 -6.79 -1.51 12.57
C SER A 79 -5.70 -2.45 13.09
N PRO A 80 -5.26 -2.32 14.37
CA PRO A 80 -4.30 -3.24 14.98
C PRO A 80 -4.80 -4.70 15.04
N ALA A 81 -6.11 -4.92 14.98
CA ALA A 81 -6.71 -6.26 15.05
C ALA A 81 -6.72 -6.99 13.70
N MET A 82 -6.44 -6.29 12.59
CA MET A 82 -6.51 -6.88 11.26
C MET A 82 -5.48 -7.99 11.08
N ASN A 83 -5.83 -9.10 10.45
CA ASN A 83 -4.86 -10.05 9.91
C ASN A 83 -4.35 -9.59 8.51
N ASP A 84 -3.42 -10.35 7.94
CA ASP A 84 -2.80 -10.00 6.66
C ASP A 84 -3.79 -10.05 5.48
N ALA A 85 -4.78 -10.96 5.51
CA ALA A 85 -5.81 -11.05 4.48
C ALA A 85 -6.78 -9.85 4.55
N GLU A 86 -7.13 -9.39 5.75
CA GLU A 86 -7.95 -8.20 5.94
C GLU A 86 -7.21 -6.93 5.50
N LEU A 87 -5.91 -6.83 5.76
CA LEU A 87 -5.08 -5.76 5.22
C LEU A 87 -5.05 -5.79 3.69
N ALA A 88 -4.81 -6.96 3.09
CA ALA A 88 -4.81 -7.13 1.64
C ALA A 88 -6.15 -6.71 1.03
N ALA A 89 -7.27 -7.12 1.62
CA ALA A 89 -8.61 -6.75 1.19
C ALA A 89 -8.85 -5.23 1.24
N VAL A 90 -8.36 -4.53 2.28
CA VAL A 90 -8.46 -3.06 2.35
C VAL A 90 -7.75 -2.39 1.17
N ILE A 91 -6.59 -2.93 0.76
CA ILE A 91 -5.81 -2.43 -0.37
C ILE A 91 -6.50 -2.77 -1.69
N ASP A 92 -7.00 -4.00 -1.85
CA ASP A 92 -7.72 -4.46 -3.05
C ASP A 92 -9.00 -3.66 -3.27
N ASP A 93 -9.79 -3.45 -2.22
CA ASP A 93 -11.00 -2.63 -2.24
C ASP A 93 -10.70 -1.21 -2.73
N HIS A 94 -9.58 -0.65 -2.28
CA HIS A 94 -9.18 0.70 -2.67
C HIS A 94 -8.95 0.80 -4.18
N TYR A 95 -8.13 -0.10 -4.72
CA TYR A 95 -7.80 -0.06 -6.14
C TYR A 95 -8.93 -0.57 -7.03
N THR A 96 -9.76 -1.49 -6.54
CA THR A 96 -10.98 -1.91 -7.24
C THR A 96 -11.94 -0.73 -7.39
N ALA A 97 -12.15 0.05 -6.32
CA ALA A 97 -12.98 1.26 -6.38
C ALA A 97 -12.38 2.33 -7.30
N GLU A 98 -11.05 2.48 -7.31
CA GLU A 98 -10.39 3.41 -8.23
C GLU A 98 -10.52 2.97 -9.70
N ALA A 99 -10.35 1.68 -9.98
CA ALA A 99 -10.47 1.09 -11.31
C ALA A 99 -11.85 1.25 -11.92
N GLN A 100 -12.92 1.34 -11.11
CA GLN A 100 -14.28 1.59 -11.62
C GLN A 100 -14.38 2.87 -12.45
N THR A 101 -13.53 3.86 -12.18
CA THR A 101 -13.50 5.12 -12.93
C THR A 101 -12.79 5.01 -14.29
N LEU A 102 -12.08 3.90 -14.54
CA LEU A 102 -11.28 3.66 -15.75
C LEU A 102 -12.06 3.00 -16.88
N THR A 103 -13.32 2.59 -16.63
CA THR A 103 -14.19 1.99 -17.65
C THR A 103 -13.55 0.77 -18.35
N THR A 104 -13.28 0.85 -19.66
CA THR A 104 -12.67 -0.22 -20.46
C THR A 104 -11.20 -0.49 -20.09
N GLU A 105 -10.52 0.43 -19.43
CA GLU A 105 -9.12 0.25 -18.99
C GLU A 105 -9.02 -0.45 -17.62
N ALA A 106 -10.14 -0.67 -16.93
CA ALA A 106 -10.18 -1.20 -15.56
C ALA A 106 -9.54 -2.59 -15.45
N GLU A 107 -9.90 -3.52 -16.34
CA GLU A 107 -9.43 -4.91 -16.31
C GLU A 107 -7.90 -4.98 -16.45
N ALA A 108 -7.34 -4.33 -17.48
CA ALA A 108 -5.90 -4.32 -17.71
C ALA A 108 -5.13 -3.70 -16.53
N ASN A 109 -5.70 -2.69 -15.88
CA ASN A 109 -5.12 -2.05 -14.70
C ASN A 109 -5.12 -2.96 -13.47
N LEU A 110 -6.21 -3.68 -13.22
CA LEU A 110 -6.30 -4.62 -12.10
C LEU A 110 -5.42 -5.86 -12.33
N LEU A 111 -5.30 -6.34 -13.57
CA LEU A 111 -4.35 -7.41 -13.91
C LEU A 111 -2.92 -6.98 -13.64
N ARG A 112 -2.53 -5.78 -14.10
CA ARG A 112 -1.18 -5.24 -13.82
C ARG A 112 -0.93 -5.02 -12.34
N LEU A 113 -1.93 -4.55 -11.58
CA LEU A 113 -1.84 -4.44 -10.12
C LEU A 113 -1.55 -5.79 -9.45
N ALA A 114 -2.19 -6.87 -9.90
CA ALA A 114 -1.98 -8.21 -9.37
C ALA A 114 -0.57 -8.75 -9.66
N GLU A 115 0.13 -8.24 -10.68
CA GLU A 115 1.53 -8.58 -10.96
C GLU A 115 2.54 -7.80 -10.10
N LEU A 116 2.14 -6.62 -9.58
CA LEU A 116 3.01 -5.76 -8.78
C LEU A 116 3.09 -6.17 -7.30
N ARG A 117 2.27 -7.12 -6.86
CA ARG A 117 2.07 -7.49 -5.45
C ARG A 117 2.13 -9.00 -5.28
#